data_AF-A0A414RUQ5-F1
#
_entry.id   AF-A0A414RUQ5-F1
#
_cell.length_a   1.000
_cell.length_b   1.000
_cell.length_c   1.000
_cell.angle_alpha   90.00
_cell.angle_beta   90.00
_cell.angle_gamma   90.00
#
_symmetry.space_group_name_H-M   'P 1'
#
loop_
_entity.id
_entity.type
_entity.pdbx_description
1 polymer ?
#
loop_
_entity_poly.entity_id
_entity_poly.type
_entity_poly.pdbx_seq_one_letter_code
_entity_poly.pdbx_strand_id
1 'polypeptide(L)'
;MADVDNRNRNHRSNRAGQPNPKREARAKAAERHVMTVSEACAKDIERSLAGVREFDGMPTGFVAAMKAKVQTAVAPEEQVAEDVENAETAEVEAAPETEAAPEPVEEPAEEIAEVESAPAEEPAPVLPEVTVLDASATQAILDNGRGYAQFCDMAVLAFASFTNPGGGYIQGYLGQEATLCADSYLYNVLDKQRKWYGENRRRNINCELYRNRALVVPAVRFERKHVHAYADVIVAAAPNAKRARQEYRVSDDALLDALRDRIRFVLAICDELGREKLVVGAWGCENNGFDAEAVAELFRKELASGDFKVKQVFFAVPSTRWDEDFAKFEHVLANFPERNEESYAQVAARAAAARAAEQAQAAAEDDEDDDDWRKYL
;
A
#
# COMPACT_ATOMS: atom_id res chain seq x y z
N MET A 1 15.66 -8.15 -36.81
CA MET A 1 14.82 -9.17 -36.13
C MET A 1 15.46 -9.48 -34.79
N ALA A 2 14.77 -9.21 -33.67
CA ALA A 2 15.28 -9.45 -32.32
C ALA A 2 14.13 -9.82 -31.37
N ASP A 3 13.23 -10.69 -31.81
CA ASP A 3 12.12 -11.21 -31.01
C ASP A 3 12.61 -12.41 -30.18
N VAL A 4 13.59 -12.15 -29.30
CA VAL A 4 14.16 -13.15 -28.39
C VAL A 4 13.24 -13.27 -27.18
N ASP A 5 12.62 -14.43 -27.02
CA ASP A 5 11.41 -14.63 -26.21
C ASP A 5 11.52 -14.16 -24.74
N ASN A 6 11.06 -12.94 -24.49
CA ASN A 6 11.09 -12.29 -23.18
C ASN A 6 10.09 -12.92 -22.18
N ARG A 7 9.29 -13.92 -22.59
CA ARG A 7 8.38 -14.66 -21.70
C ARG A 7 9.14 -15.61 -20.76
N ASN A 8 10.38 -15.96 -21.10
CA ASN A 8 11.10 -17.04 -20.43
C ASN A 8 11.99 -16.60 -19.25
N ARG A 9 12.05 -15.29 -18.90
CA ARG A 9 13.00 -14.77 -17.88
C ARG A 9 12.82 -15.33 -16.47
N ASN A 10 11.60 -15.77 -16.08
CA ASN A 10 11.38 -16.42 -14.78
C ASN A 10 11.73 -17.92 -14.77
N HIS A 11 12.12 -18.52 -15.90
CA HIS A 11 12.30 -19.97 -16.04
C HIS A 11 13.59 -20.47 -15.39
N ARG A 12 13.63 -20.47 -14.06
CA ARG A 12 14.51 -21.36 -13.29
C ARG A 12 14.06 -22.80 -13.54
N SER A 13 14.75 -23.47 -14.45
CA SER A 13 14.79 -24.94 -14.47
C SER A 13 15.47 -25.44 -13.19
N ASN A 14 15.20 -26.68 -12.80
CA ASN A 14 16.01 -27.32 -11.76
C ASN A 14 17.45 -27.51 -12.27
N ARG A 15 18.40 -27.77 -11.37
CA ARG A 15 19.85 -27.92 -11.63
C ARG A 15 20.24 -28.96 -12.70
N ALA A 16 19.29 -29.75 -13.20
CA ALA A 16 19.43 -30.76 -14.26
C ALA A 16 18.51 -30.52 -15.48
N GLY A 17 17.98 -29.30 -15.68
CA GLY A 17 17.17 -28.92 -16.85
C GLY A 17 15.74 -29.47 -16.92
N GLN A 18 15.38 -30.46 -16.08
CA GLN A 18 14.07 -31.10 -16.10
C GLN A 18 12.92 -30.18 -15.61
N PRO A 19 11.70 -30.37 -16.14
CA PRO A 19 10.50 -29.67 -15.68
C PRO A 19 10.15 -30.00 -14.22
N ASN A 20 9.46 -29.08 -13.56
CA ASN A 20 9.00 -29.25 -12.19
C ASN A 20 7.53 -29.73 -12.20
N PRO A 21 7.24 -31.02 -11.87
CA PRO A 21 5.89 -31.56 -12.02
C PRO A 21 4.87 -30.90 -11.08
N LYS A 22 5.29 -30.37 -9.91
CA LYS A 22 4.41 -29.60 -9.02
C LYS A 22 4.03 -28.25 -9.63
N ARG A 23 4.91 -27.63 -10.42
CA ARG A 23 4.62 -26.40 -11.18
C ARG A 23 3.69 -26.68 -12.37
N GLU A 24 3.94 -27.76 -13.13
CA GLU A 24 3.05 -28.16 -14.23
C GLU A 24 1.64 -28.53 -13.76
N ALA A 25 1.51 -29.21 -12.62
CA ALA A 25 0.21 -29.51 -12.02
C ALA A 25 -0.56 -28.23 -11.66
N ARG A 26 0.13 -27.20 -11.13
CA ARG A 26 -0.48 -25.88 -10.88
C ARG A 26 -0.85 -25.14 -12.16
N ALA A 27 -0.02 -25.18 -13.20
CA ALA A 27 -0.34 -24.59 -14.50
C ALA A 27 -1.63 -25.20 -15.09
N LYS A 28 -1.72 -26.53 -15.11
CA LYS A 28 -2.92 -27.28 -15.56
C LYS A 28 -4.15 -27.04 -14.67
N ALA A 29 -3.97 -26.72 -13.39
CA ALA A 29 -5.05 -26.30 -12.51
C ALA A 29 -5.52 -24.86 -12.80
N ALA A 30 -4.58 -23.94 -13.06
CA ALA A 30 -4.86 -22.56 -13.45
C ALA A 30 -5.60 -22.49 -14.80
N GLU A 31 -5.17 -23.26 -15.81
CA GLU A 31 -5.85 -23.38 -17.11
C GLU A 31 -7.33 -23.77 -16.94
N ARG A 32 -7.60 -24.80 -16.12
CA ARG A 32 -8.97 -25.25 -15.82
C ARG A 32 -9.79 -24.20 -15.08
N HIS A 33 -9.20 -23.57 -14.05
CA HIS A 33 -9.85 -22.52 -13.28
C HIS A 33 -10.25 -21.34 -14.18
N VAL A 34 -9.33 -20.85 -15.02
CA VAL A 34 -9.58 -19.75 -15.96
C VAL A 34 -10.72 -20.09 -16.93
N MET A 35 -10.82 -21.35 -17.40
CA MET A 35 -11.96 -21.80 -18.21
C MET A 35 -13.27 -21.78 -17.41
N THR A 36 -13.36 -22.50 -16.29
CA THR A 36 -14.59 -22.58 -15.47
C THR A 36 -15.07 -21.20 -15.02
N VAL A 37 -14.16 -20.33 -14.62
CA VAL A 37 -14.49 -18.97 -14.19
C VAL A 37 -14.83 -18.04 -15.37
N SER A 38 -14.32 -18.28 -16.57
CA SER A 38 -14.75 -17.53 -17.76
C SER A 38 -16.22 -17.73 -18.09
N GLU A 39 -16.76 -18.92 -17.83
CA GLU A 39 -18.17 -19.25 -18.02
C GLU A 39 -19.01 -18.74 -16.84
N ALA A 40 -18.62 -19.07 -15.61
CA ALA A 40 -19.38 -18.72 -14.40
C ALA A 40 -19.46 -17.22 -14.12
N CYS A 41 -18.40 -16.46 -14.40
CA CYS A 41 -18.30 -15.02 -14.11
C CYS A 41 -18.42 -14.14 -15.38
N ALA A 42 -18.89 -14.67 -16.51
CA ALA A 42 -18.84 -13.99 -17.81
C ALA A 42 -19.30 -12.52 -17.81
N LYS A 43 -20.44 -12.22 -17.15
CA LYS A 43 -21.00 -10.85 -17.05
C LYS A 43 -20.20 -9.93 -16.12
N ASP A 44 -19.63 -10.47 -15.04
CA ASP A 44 -18.77 -9.72 -14.13
C ASP A 44 -17.43 -9.40 -14.82
N ILE A 45 -16.87 -10.36 -15.56
CA ILE A 45 -15.67 -10.18 -16.40
C ILE A 45 -15.90 -9.12 -17.48
N GLU A 46 -17.04 -9.14 -18.16
CA GLU A 46 -17.42 -8.12 -19.16
C GLU A 46 -17.50 -6.71 -18.54
N ARG A 47 -18.21 -6.57 -17.41
CA ARG A 47 -18.32 -5.29 -16.68
C ARG A 47 -16.95 -4.78 -16.24
N SER A 48 -16.11 -5.64 -15.67
CA SER A 48 -14.78 -5.24 -15.18
C SER A 48 -13.79 -4.97 -16.31
N LEU A 49 -13.90 -5.66 -17.47
CA LEU A 49 -13.14 -5.32 -18.68
C LEU A 49 -13.49 -3.92 -19.21
N ALA A 50 -14.78 -3.58 -19.24
CA ALA A 50 -15.24 -2.24 -19.64
C ALA A 50 -14.84 -1.15 -18.65
N GLY A 51 -14.65 -1.49 -17.37
CA GLY A 51 -14.29 -0.57 -16.30
C GLY A 51 -12.78 -0.47 -15.96
N VAL A 52 -11.88 -1.16 -16.68
CA VAL A 52 -10.44 -1.10 -16.37
C VAL A 52 -9.90 0.32 -16.56
N ARG A 53 -9.26 0.88 -15.53
CA ARG A 53 -8.50 2.14 -15.62
C ARG A 53 -6.99 1.87 -15.73
N GLU A 54 -6.32 2.60 -16.61
CA GLU A 54 -4.85 2.70 -16.66
C GLU A 54 -4.41 4.00 -15.96
N PHE A 55 -3.46 3.90 -15.03
CA PHE A 55 -2.82 5.03 -14.34
C PHE A 55 -1.33 5.08 -14.72
N ASP A 56 -0.82 6.25 -15.13
CA ASP A 56 0.56 6.45 -15.57
C ASP A 56 1.11 7.79 -15.02
N GLY A 57 1.64 7.74 -13.80
CA GLY A 57 1.90 8.91 -12.95
C GLY A 57 0.82 9.11 -11.87
N MET A 58 1.07 10.03 -10.94
CA MET A 58 0.20 10.29 -9.80
C MET A 58 -1.20 10.79 -10.20
N PRO A 59 -2.27 10.37 -9.50
CA PRO A 59 -3.60 10.97 -9.59
C PRO A 59 -3.57 12.50 -9.51
N THR A 60 -4.27 13.16 -10.43
CA THR A 60 -4.23 14.64 -10.57
C THR A 60 -4.79 15.35 -9.35
N GLY A 61 -5.82 14.79 -8.71
CA GLY A 61 -6.38 15.28 -7.45
C GLY A 61 -5.39 15.24 -6.29
N PHE A 62 -4.57 14.19 -6.20
CA PHE A 62 -3.50 14.10 -5.20
C PHE A 62 -2.39 15.12 -5.46
N VAL A 63 -1.95 15.28 -6.71
CA VAL A 63 -0.95 16.31 -7.08
C VAL A 63 -1.46 17.72 -6.77
N ALA A 64 -2.75 18.01 -7.01
CA ALA A 64 -3.37 19.28 -6.65
C ALA A 64 -3.41 19.51 -5.13
N ALA A 65 -3.81 18.49 -4.36
CA ALA A 65 -3.85 18.56 -2.89
C ALA A 65 -2.44 18.76 -2.29
N MET A 66 -1.44 18.01 -2.77
CA MET A 66 -0.04 18.18 -2.34
C MET A 66 0.48 19.58 -2.68
N LYS A 67 0.15 20.12 -3.86
CA LYS A 67 0.54 21.49 -4.23
C LYS A 67 -0.11 22.52 -3.30
N ALA A 68 -1.41 22.39 -3.01
CA ALA A 68 -2.12 23.28 -2.08
C ALA A 68 -1.48 23.24 -0.68
N LYS A 69 -1.23 22.04 -0.13
CA LYS A 69 -0.60 21.83 1.18
C LYS A 69 0.80 22.46 1.29
N VAL A 70 1.57 22.47 0.21
CA VAL A 70 2.87 23.18 0.14
C VAL A 70 2.67 24.70 0.09
N GLN A 71 1.71 25.20 -0.69
CA GLN A 71 1.44 26.65 -0.76
C GLN A 71 0.94 27.22 0.58
N THR A 72 0.09 26.49 1.31
CA THR A 72 -0.36 26.89 2.66
C THR A 72 0.73 26.77 3.72
N ALA A 73 1.76 25.94 3.51
CA ALA A 73 2.90 25.81 4.41
C ALA A 73 3.97 26.91 4.22
N VAL A 74 4.06 27.52 3.03
CA VAL A 74 5.01 28.62 2.74
C VAL A 74 4.45 30.00 3.11
N ALA A 75 3.14 30.20 3.00
CA ALA A 75 2.48 31.46 3.39
C ALA A 75 2.85 31.99 4.80
N PRO A 76 2.95 31.18 5.87
CA PRO A 76 3.39 31.67 7.18
C PRO A 76 4.90 31.97 7.28
N GLU A 77 5.74 31.56 6.33
CA GLU A 77 7.16 31.93 6.31
C GLU A 77 7.38 33.32 5.68
N GLU A 78 6.60 33.70 4.67
CA GLU A 78 6.69 35.04 4.06
C GLU A 78 6.17 36.15 5.00
N GLN A 79 5.12 35.89 5.78
CA GLN A 79 4.60 36.87 6.75
C GLN A 79 5.60 37.21 7.87
N VAL A 80 6.43 36.25 8.28
CA VAL A 80 7.50 36.47 9.28
C VAL A 80 8.68 37.27 8.68
N ALA A 81 8.80 37.36 7.35
CA ALA A 81 9.78 38.22 6.69
C ALA A 81 9.30 39.69 6.59
N GLU A 82 8.04 39.92 6.20
CA GLU A 82 7.49 41.28 6.04
C GLU A 82 7.36 42.03 7.38
N ASP A 83 7.06 41.33 8.49
CA ASP A 83 7.00 41.92 9.84
C ASP A 83 8.37 42.39 10.37
N VAL A 84 9.49 41.97 9.77
CA VAL A 84 10.84 42.41 10.16
C VAL A 84 11.28 43.67 9.40
N GLU A 85 10.92 43.84 8.12
CA GLU A 85 11.30 45.03 7.36
C GLU A 85 10.41 46.26 7.67
N ASN A 86 9.15 46.06 8.07
CA ASN A 86 8.26 47.18 8.46
C ASN A 86 8.60 47.82 9.82
N ALA A 87 9.58 47.31 10.56
CA ALA A 87 9.93 47.82 11.89
C ALA A 87 10.87 49.05 11.90
N GLU A 88 11.51 49.40 10.77
CA GLU A 88 12.64 50.36 10.75
C GLU A 88 12.36 51.71 10.02
N THR A 89 11.11 52.17 9.92
CA THR A 89 10.79 53.54 9.45
C THR A 89 9.66 54.22 10.24
N ALA A 90 9.99 54.93 11.33
CA ALA A 90 8.99 55.63 12.17
C ALA A 90 9.49 56.97 12.82
N GLU A 91 9.52 58.05 12.03
CA GLU A 91 9.72 59.47 12.40
C GLU A 91 9.07 60.36 11.30
N VAL A 92 8.64 61.63 11.42
CA VAL A 92 8.43 62.67 12.48
C VAL A 92 7.57 63.79 11.80
N GLU A 93 6.76 64.69 12.40
CA GLU A 93 6.71 65.28 13.76
C GLU A 93 5.25 65.46 14.29
N ALA A 94 4.71 66.69 14.26
CA ALA A 94 3.45 67.22 14.84
C ALA A 94 2.38 67.51 13.75
N ALA A 95 1.05 67.42 13.93
CA ALA A 95 0.13 68.05 14.90
C ALA A 95 0.04 69.61 14.79
N PRO A 96 -1.11 70.30 15.06
CA PRO A 96 -2.51 69.84 15.26
C PRO A 96 -3.63 70.78 14.64
N GLU A 97 -4.90 70.57 15.04
CA GLU A 97 -6.07 71.52 15.04
C GLU A 97 -6.75 71.92 13.69
N THR A 98 -8.06 72.25 13.58
CA THR A 98 -9.18 72.43 14.56
C THR A 98 -10.61 72.18 13.97
N GLU A 99 -11.58 71.94 14.86
CA GLU A 99 -13.04 72.29 14.84
C GLU A 99 -14.15 71.66 13.93
N ALA A 100 -15.33 71.57 14.58
CA ALA A 100 -16.73 71.67 14.09
C ALA A 100 -17.51 70.45 13.52
N ALA A 101 -18.70 70.24 14.09
CA ALA A 101 -19.84 69.42 13.61
C ALA A 101 -21.07 70.35 13.35
N PRO A 102 -22.23 69.92 12.78
CA PRO A 102 -23.11 68.87 13.31
C PRO A 102 -23.86 67.98 12.27
N GLU A 103 -24.75 67.12 12.77
CA GLU A 103 -25.66 66.15 12.07
C GLU A 103 -27.03 66.81 11.66
N PRO A 104 -28.15 66.09 11.42
CA PRO A 104 -28.42 64.78 10.77
C PRO A 104 -29.59 64.84 9.72
N VAL A 105 -29.83 63.76 8.96
CA VAL A 105 -31.17 63.41 8.36
C VAL A 105 -31.33 61.88 8.32
N GLU A 106 -32.58 61.40 8.32
CA GLU A 106 -33.01 60.03 8.65
C GLU A 106 -33.06 59.01 7.48
N GLU A 107 -33.11 57.74 7.91
CA GLU A 107 -33.59 56.46 7.35
C GLU A 107 -34.84 56.47 6.40
N PRO A 108 -35.24 55.34 5.73
CA PRO A 108 -35.12 53.94 6.21
C PRO A 108 -34.75 52.81 5.22
N ALA A 109 -34.31 51.71 5.85
CA ALA A 109 -34.50 50.28 5.55
C ALA A 109 -34.66 49.77 4.09
N GLU A 110 -33.84 48.76 3.76
CA GLU A 110 -34.41 47.44 3.46
C GLU A 110 -33.52 46.32 4.05
N GLU A 111 -34.12 45.18 4.41
CA GLU A 111 -33.53 44.18 5.32
C GLU A 111 -33.01 42.95 4.55
N ILE A 112 -31.68 42.76 4.52
CA ILE A 112 -31.05 41.48 4.17
C ILE A 112 -30.09 41.06 5.28
N ALA A 113 -30.56 40.17 6.16
CA ALA A 113 -29.72 39.49 7.12
C ALA A 113 -28.81 38.48 6.38
N GLU A 114 -27.62 38.91 5.99
CA GLU A 114 -26.55 37.99 5.64
C GLU A 114 -26.21 37.14 6.87
N VAL A 115 -26.71 35.91 6.89
CA VAL A 115 -26.32 34.90 7.88
C VAL A 115 -24.87 34.55 7.59
N GLU A 116 -23.96 35.25 8.28
CA GLU A 116 -22.52 35.08 8.19
C GLU A 116 -22.18 33.60 8.43
N SER A 117 -21.96 32.86 7.34
CA SER A 117 -21.71 31.43 7.40
C SER A 117 -20.29 31.23 7.93
N ALA A 118 -20.17 31.07 9.25
CA ALA A 118 -18.92 30.75 9.91
C ALA A 118 -18.18 29.65 9.12
N PRO A 119 -16.87 29.82 8.86
CA PRO A 119 -16.13 28.87 8.05
C PRO A 119 -16.28 27.49 8.66
N ALA A 120 -16.73 26.53 7.85
CA ALA A 120 -16.85 25.14 8.29
C ALA A 120 -15.44 24.65 8.63
N GLU A 121 -15.17 24.50 9.92
CA GLU A 121 -13.92 23.98 10.46
C GLU A 121 -13.62 22.65 9.76
N GLU A 122 -12.60 22.63 8.88
CA GLU A 122 -12.29 21.43 8.11
C GLU A 122 -11.98 20.30 9.09
N PRO A 123 -12.74 19.18 9.08
CA PRO A 123 -12.61 18.17 10.11
C PRO A 123 -11.19 17.61 10.06
N ALA A 124 -10.47 17.78 11.18
CA ALA A 124 -9.06 17.42 11.29
C ALA A 124 -8.80 16.01 10.74
N PRO A 125 -7.73 15.80 9.94
CA PRO A 125 -7.56 14.60 9.12
C PRO A 125 -7.52 13.34 10.00
N VAL A 126 -8.64 12.62 10.02
CA VAL A 126 -8.81 11.41 10.81
C VAL A 126 -7.91 10.32 10.22
N LEU A 127 -6.87 9.96 10.97
CA LEU A 127 -5.94 8.91 10.56
C LEU A 127 -6.67 7.56 10.42
N PRO A 128 -6.25 6.70 9.48
CA PRO A 128 -6.89 5.40 9.26
C PRO A 128 -6.76 4.48 10.47
N GLU A 129 -7.78 3.66 10.71
CA GLU A 129 -7.65 2.45 11.51
C GLU A 129 -6.72 1.47 10.79
N VAL A 130 -5.64 1.07 11.46
CA VAL A 130 -4.63 0.15 10.91
C VAL A 130 -4.72 -1.20 11.63
N THR A 131 -4.75 -2.29 10.87
CA THR A 131 -4.79 -3.65 11.42
C THR A 131 -3.84 -4.57 10.67
N VAL A 132 -2.99 -5.30 11.39
CA VAL A 132 -2.16 -6.38 10.82
C VAL A 132 -2.89 -7.71 10.99
N LEU A 133 -2.93 -8.52 9.93
CA LEU A 133 -3.67 -9.78 9.90
C LEU A 133 -2.77 -10.92 9.42
N ASP A 134 -2.66 -12.00 10.21
CA ASP A 134 -2.14 -13.29 9.77
C ASP A 134 -3.17 -13.96 8.83
N ALA A 135 -3.25 -13.43 7.61
CA ALA A 135 -4.25 -13.79 6.64
C ALA A 135 -3.76 -13.52 5.21
N SER A 136 -4.16 -14.37 4.26
CA SER A 136 -4.01 -14.06 2.84
C SER A 136 -4.90 -12.87 2.44
N ALA A 137 -4.47 -12.02 1.51
CA ALA A 137 -5.27 -10.89 1.02
C ALA A 137 -6.71 -11.28 0.62
N THR A 138 -6.91 -12.43 -0.05
CA THR A 138 -8.24 -12.99 -0.33
C THR A 138 -9.10 -13.15 0.94
N GLN A 139 -8.52 -13.62 2.03
CA GLN A 139 -9.23 -13.85 3.30
C GLN A 139 -9.64 -12.52 3.93
N ALA A 140 -8.73 -11.54 3.99
CA ALA A 140 -9.05 -10.18 4.45
C ALA A 140 -10.19 -9.53 3.65
N ILE A 141 -10.25 -9.75 2.32
CA ILE A 141 -11.36 -9.30 1.46
C ILE A 141 -12.68 -10.02 1.80
N LEU A 142 -12.64 -11.34 2.02
CA LEU A 142 -13.83 -12.13 2.32
C LEU A 142 -14.43 -11.80 3.69
N ASP A 143 -13.59 -11.47 4.68
CA ASP A 143 -14.02 -11.17 6.05
C ASP A 143 -14.48 -9.71 6.24
N ASN A 144 -13.93 -8.75 5.47
CA ASN A 144 -14.20 -7.31 5.64
C ASN A 144 -14.91 -6.63 4.46
N GLY A 145 -15.03 -7.29 3.30
CA GLY A 145 -15.64 -6.75 2.08
C GLY A 145 -17.16 -6.93 2.00
N ARG A 146 -17.76 -6.62 0.85
CA ARG A 146 -19.22 -6.72 0.61
C ARG A 146 -19.55 -7.75 -0.48
N GLY A 147 -20.65 -8.49 -0.29
CA GLY A 147 -21.14 -9.52 -1.22
C GLY A 147 -21.82 -9.02 -2.50
N TYR A 148 -21.79 -7.71 -2.81
CA TYR A 148 -22.39 -7.15 -4.03
C TYR A 148 -21.46 -6.12 -4.69
N ALA A 149 -21.21 -6.28 -6.00
CA ALA A 149 -20.35 -5.40 -6.78
C ALA A 149 -20.70 -3.90 -6.69
N GLN A 150 -22.00 -3.57 -6.66
CA GLN A 150 -22.50 -2.18 -6.56
C GLN A 150 -22.25 -1.54 -5.18
N PHE A 151 -21.91 -2.34 -4.17
CA PHE A 151 -21.60 -1.90 -2.80
C PHE A 151 -20.13 -2.19 -2.46
N CYS A 152 -19.24 -2.30 -3.46
CA CYS A 152 -17.80 -2.44 -3.27
C CYS A 152 -17.25 -1.21 -2.51
N ASP A 153 -16.86 -1.38 -1.25
CA ASP A 153 -16.30 -0.33 -0.37
C ASP A 153 -14.77 -0.43 -0.21
N MET A 154 -14.15 -1.41 -0.89
CA MET A 154 -12.78 -1.87 -0.67
C MET A 154 -11.92 -1.89 -1.93
N ALA A 155 -10.64 -1.56 -1.79
CA ALA A 155 -9.58 -1.88 -2.74
C ALA A 155 -8.59 -2.91 -2.17
N VAL A 156 -7.89 -3.63 -3.04
CA VAL A 156 -6.74 -4.49 -2.69
C VAL A 156 -5.55 -4.20 -3.61
N LEU A 157 -4.37 -4.08 -3.02
CA LEU A 157 -3.10 -4.04 -3.76
C LEU A 157 -2.68 -5.45 -4.18
N ALA A 158 -2.74 -5.74 -5.48
CA ALA A 158 -2.10 -6.93 -6.03
C ALA A 158 -0.58 -6.68 -6.17
N PHE A 159 0.23 -7.61 -5.66
CA PHE A 159 1.70 -7.49 -5.64
C PHE A 159 2.28 -7.83 -7.02
N ALA A 160 2.05 -6.93 -7.98
CA ALA A 160 1.98 -7.30 -9.38
C ALA A 160 3.35 -7.54 -10.03
N SER A 161 3.40 -8.46 -10.99
CA SER A 161 4.47 -8.50 -11.98
C SER A 161 4.30 -7.35 -12.97
N PHE A 162 5.22 -6.39 -12.98
CA PHE A 162 5.21 -5.25 -13.89
C PHE A 162 5.16 -5.64 -15.38
N THR A 163 5.55 -6.88 -15.71
CA THR A 163 5.80 -7.36 -17.06
C THR A 163 4.94 -8.55 -17.50
N ASN A 164 4.13 -9.16 -16.63
CA ASN A 164 3.30 -10.33 -16.96
C ASN A 164 1.96 -10.32 -16.20
N PRO A 165 0.84 -10.75 -16.80
CA PRO A 165 -0.44 -10.85 -16.10
C PRO A 165 -0.43 -11.95 -15.02
N GLY A 166 -1.00 -11.64 -13.86
CA GLY A 166 -1.27 -12.61 -12.79
C GLY A 166 -0.02 -13.20 -12.13
N GLY A 167 1.11 -12.51 -12.12
CA GLY A 167 2.33 -12.95 -11.43
C GLY A 167 3.00 -14.19 -12.03
N GLY A 168 2.50 -14.69 -13.16
CA GLY A 168 2.85 -16.00 -13.71
C GLY A 168 1.92 -17.15 -13.28
N TYR A 169 0.72 -16.85 -12.79
CA TYR A 169 -0.31 -17.80 -12.37
C TYR A 169 -0.54 -18.94 -13.38
N ILE A 170 -0.78 -18.61 -14.65
CA ILE A 170 -1.05 -19.59 -15.70
C ILE A 170 0.16 -20.51 -15.98
N GLN A 171 1.39 -20.06 -15.70
CA GLN A 171 2.61 -20.87 -15.77
C GLN A 171 2.96 -21.58 -14.45
N GLY A 172 2.02 -21.64 -13.50
CA GLY A 172 2.13 -22.39 -12.24
C GLY A 172 3.08 -21.79 -11.19
N TYR A 173 3.40 -20.49 -11.28
CA TYR A 173 4.14 -19.78 -10.23
C TYR A 173 3.27 -19.59 -8.97
N LEU A 174 3.89 -19.12 -7.89
CA LEU A 174 3.26 -18.80 -6.60
C LEU A 174 3.69 -17.39 -6.18
N GLY A 175 2.85 -16.73 -5.38
CA GLY A 175 2.98 -15.35 -4.94
C GLY A 175 1.61 -14.69 -4.85
N GLN A 176 1.50 -13.55 -4.15
CA GLN A 176 0.21 -12.94 -3.81
C GLN A 176 -0.70 -12.64 -5.03
N GLU A 177 -0.18 -12.08 -6.13
CA GLU A 177 -0.97 -11.83 -7.35
C GLU A 177 -1.52 -13.15 -7.96
N ALA A 178 -0.76 -14.23 -7.89
CA ALA A 178 -1.18 -15.54 -8.38
C ALA A 178 -2.24 -16.20 -7.47
N THR A 179 -2.22 -15.92 -6.16
CA THR A 179 -3.29 -16.32 -5.22
C THR A 179 -4.57 -15.54 -5.51
N LEU A 180 -4.49 -14.21 -5.70
CA LEU A 180 -5.65 -13.41 -6.10
C LEU A 180 -6.27 -13.91 -7.42
N CYS A 181 -5.44 -14.33 -8.39
CA CYS A 181 -5.89 -14.98 -9.63
C CYS A 181 -6.44 -16.41 -9.46
N ALA A 182 -6.17 -17.09 -8.34
CA ALA A 182 -6.66 -18.42 -8.03
C ALA A 182 -8.00 -18.42 -7.27
N ASP A 183 -8.35 -17.29 -6.63
CA ASP A 183 -9.58 -17.11 -5.85
C ASP A 183 -10.61 -16.19 -6.56
N SER A 184 -10.34 -15.75 -7.79
CA SER A 184 -11.18 -14.79 -8.53
C SER A 184 -11.04 -14.90 -10.05
N TYR A 185 -11.84 -14.11 -10.79
CA TYR A 185 -11.69 -13.95 -12.24
C TYR A 185 -10.59 -12.96 -12.68
N LEU A 186 -9.74 -12.46 -11.77
CA LEU A 186 -8.74 -11.42 -12.06
C LEU A 186 -7.86 -11.74 -13.28
N TYR A 187 -7.38 -12.99 -13.41
CA TYR A 187 -6.53 -13.38 -14.55
C TYR A 187 -7.26 -13.21 -15.89
N ASN A 188 -8.56 -13.50 -15.95
CA ASN A 188 -9.37 -13.42 -17.16
C ASN A 188 -9.44 -11.98 -17.71
N VAL A 189 -9.32 -10.98 -16.85
CA VAL A 189 -9.20 -9.56 -17.22
C VAL A 189 -7.76 -9.19 -17.60
N LEU A 190 -6.78 -9.54 -16.76
CA LEU A 190 -5.37 -9.16 -16.96
C LEU A 190 -4.76 -9.78 -18.23
N ASP A 191 -5.16 -10.99 -18.60
CA ASP A 191 -4.79 -11.65 -19.86
C ASP A 191 -5.11 -10.80 -21.11
N LYS A 192 -6.16 -9.96 -21.04
CA LYS A 192 -6.55 -9.10 -22.17
C LYS A 192 -5.70 -7.83 -22.27
N GLN A 193 -5.06 -7.41 -21.18
CA GLN A 193 -4.21 -6.21 -21.11
C GLN A 193 -2.81 -6.40 -21.74
N ARG A 194 -2.74 -7.12 -22.86
CA ARG A 194 -1.51 -7.50 -23.57
C ARG A 194 -0.70 -6.29 -24.05
N LYS A 195 -1.36 -5.16 -24.31
CA LYS A 195 -0.74 -3.87 -24.68
C LYS A 195 0.05 -3.30 -23.49
N TRP A 196 -0.58 -3.17 -22.33
CA TRP A 196 0.01 -2.66 -21.07
C TRP A 196 1.33 -3.35 -20.73
N TYR A 197 1.31 -4.67 -20.51
CA TYR A 197 2.51 -5.45 -20.21
C TYR A 197 3.52 -5.44 -21.38
N GLY A 198 3.03 -5.28 -22.61
CA GLY A 198 3.87 -5.11 -23.81
C GLY A 198 4.67 -3.82 -23.79
N GLU A 199 4.09 -2.72 -23.32
CA GLU A 199 4.76 -1.43 -23.23
C GLU A 199 5.69 -1.36 -22.02
N ASN A 200 5.27 -1.89 -20.87
CA ASN A 200 6.13 -1.99 -19.68
C ASN A 200 7.44 -2.74 -19.97
N ARG A 201 7.38 -3.85 -20.71
CA ARG A 201 8.57 -4.61 -21.16
C ARG A 201 9.48 -3.88 -22.16
N ARG A 202 8.98 -2.82 -22.83
CA ARG A 202 9.74 -2.09 -23.86
C ARG A 202 10.32 -0.77 -23.38
N ARG A 203 9.60 -0.02 -22.54
CA ARG A 203 9.96 1.37 -22.19
C ARG A 203 10.04 1.66 -20.69
N ASN A 204 9.33 0.94 -19.84
CA ASN A 204 9.10 1.36 -18.45
C ASN A 204 9.88 0.56 -17.39
N ILE A 205 10.81 -0.33 -17.80
CA ILE A 205 11.61 -1.16 -16.86
C ILE A 205 12.43 -0.31 -15.88
N ASN A 206 12.94 0.84 -16.31
CA ASN A 206 13.57 1.85 -15.46
C ASN A 206 14.59 1.29 -14.45
N CYS A 207 15.64 0.61 -14.93
CA CYS A 207 16.67 -0.04 -14.09
C CYS A 207 16.12 -1.02 -13.03
N GLU A 208 14.98 -1.65 -13.32
CA GLU A 208 14.19 -2.51 -12.42
C GLU A 208 13.58 -1.80 -11.20
N LEU A 209 13.67 -0.45 -11.14
CA LEU A 209 12.82 0.36 -10.28
C LEU A 209 11.37 0.40 -10.77
N TYR A 210 11.15 0.18 -12.07
CA TYR A 210 9.88 0.42 -12.78
C TYR A 210 9.41 1.88 -12.68
N ARG A 211 8.18 2.15 -13.14
CA ARG A 211 7.51 3.45 -13.05
C ARG A 211 6.21 3.32 -12.25
N ASN A 212 5.69 4.45 -11.75
CA ASN A 212 4.39 4.52 -11.08
C ASN A 212 3.28 4.35 -12.13
N ARG A 213 3.03 3.08 -12.51
CA ARG A 213 2.00 2.66 -13.46
C ARG A 213 1.17 1.55 -12.84
N ALA A 214 -0.15 1.66 -12.89
CA ALA A 214 -1.07 0.65 -12.36
C ALA A 214 -2.24 0.40 -13.32
N LEU A 215 -2.76 -0.83 -13.31
CA LEU A 215 -4.12 -1.12 -13.78
C LEU A 215 -5.02 -1.16 -12.55
N VAL A 216 -6.23 -0.60 -12.64
CA VAL A 216 -7.30 -0.89 -11.68
C VAL A 216 -8.36 -1.74 -12.38
N VAL A 217 -8.64 -2.91 -11.81
CA VAL A 217 -9.75 -3.77 -12.23
C VAL A 217 -10.89 -3.63 -11.21
N PRO A 218 -12.02 -3.01 -11.55
CA PRO A 218 -13.07 -2.71 -10.57
C PRO A 218 -13.92 -3.95 -10.23
N ALA A 219 -14.42 -3.97 -9.00
CA ALA A 219 -15.40 -4.93 -8.46
C ALA A 219 -15.13 -6.40 -8.86
N VAL A 220 -13.91 -6.87 -8.61
CA VAL A 220 -13.52 -8.27 -8.79
C VAL A 220 -14.17 -9.13 -7.71
N ARG A 221 -14.84 -10.21 -8.12
CA ARG A 221 -15.44 -11.20 -7.21
C ARG A 221 -14.36 -12.15 -6.71
N PHE A 222 -14.13 -12.16 -5.41
CA PHE A 222 -13.34 -13.18 -4.71
C PHE A 222 -14.29 -14.17 -4.06
N GLU A 223 -13.98 -15.46 -4.10
CA GLU A 223 -14.86 -16.51 -3.57
C GLU A 223 -14.07 -17.69 -2.98
N ARG A 224 -14.45 -18.12 -1.77
CA ARG A 224 -13.98 -19.38 -1.17
C ARG A 224 -15.12 -20.10 -0.45
N LYS A 225 -15.26 -21.40 -0.73
CA LYS A 225 -16.30 -22.30 -0.20
C LYS A 225 -17.73 -21.81 -0.52
N HIS A 226 -18.29 -20.96 0.32
CA HIS A 226 -19.66 -20.41 0.23
C HIS A 226 -19.71 -18.91 0.54
N VAL A 227 -18.56 -18.26 0.78
CA VAL A 227 -18.43 -16.82 1.05
C VAL A 227 -17.82 -16.18 -0.20
N HIS A 228 -18.39 -15.05 -0.62
CA HIS A 228 -17.87 -14.23 -1.70
C HIS A 228 -17.97 -12.74 -1.36
N ALA A 229 -17.00 -11.97 -1.83
CA ALA A 229 -16.91 -10.53 -1.62
C ALA A 229 -16.32 -9.85 -2.86
N TYR A 230 -16.55 -8.55 -2.98
CA TYR A 230 -16.09 -7.72 -4.09
C TYR A 230 -15.08 -6.67 -3.62
N ALA A 231 -13.98 -6.52 -4.36
CA ALA A 231 -12.97 -5.47 -4.16
C ALA A 231 -12.43 -4.96 -5.51
N ASP A 232 -12.03 -3.69 -5.56
CA ASP A 232 -11.27 -3.14 -6.69
C ASP A 232 -9.80 -3.57 -6.58
N VAL A 233 -9.22 -4.15 -7.62
CA VAL A 233 -7.83 -4.62 -7.60
C VAL A 233 -6.91 -3.59 -8.21
N ILE A 234 -6.06 -2.98 -7.38
CA ILE A 234 -4.97 -2.09 -7.78
C ILE A 234 -3.75 -2.96 -8.12
N VAL A 235 -3.46 -3.10 -9.41
CA VAL A 235 -2.39 -3.96 -9.93
C VAL A 235 -1.13 -3.11 -10.16
N ALA A 236 -0.33 -2.99 -9.10
CA ALA A 236 0.89 -2.18 -9.07
C ALA A 236 2.12 -3.00 -8.62
N ALA A 237 3.25 -2.79 -9.28
CA ALA A 237 4.49 -3.52 -9.01
C ALA A 237 5.45 -2.70 -8.13
N ALA A 238 5.85 -3.24 -6.98
CA ALA A 238 7.02 -2.75 -6.25
C ALA A 238 8.30 -2.85 -7.12
N PRO A 239 9.31 -1.98 -6.91
CA PRO A 239 10.64 -2.13 -7.50
C PRO A 239 11.21 -3.55 -7.28
N ASN A 240 12.00 -4.08 -8.21
CA ASN A 240 12.74 -5.32 -7.99
C ASN A 240 14.14 -5.02 -7.43
N ALA A 241 14.22 -4.78 -6.13
CA ALA A 241 15.43 -4.37 -5.43
C ALA A 241 16.61 -5.35 -5.63
N LYS A 242 16.34 -6.67 -5.63
CA LYS A 242 17.33 -7.72 -5.94
C LYS A 242 17.98 -7.49 -7.31
N ARG A 243 17.19 -7.29 -8.38
CA ARG A 243 17.73 -7.07 -9.73
C ARG A 243 18.30 -5.67 -9.93
N ALA A 244 17.70 -4.63 -9.34
CA ALA A 244 18.23 -3.27 -9.38
C ALA A 244 19.66 -3.17 -8.78
N ARG A 245 19.89 -3.78 -7.61
CA ARG A 245 21.23 -3.86 -6.98
C ARG A 245 22.22 -4.73 -7.78
N GLN A 246 21.75 -5.82 -8.39
CA GLN A 246 22.60 -6.79 -9.10
C GLN A 246 22.99 -6.33 -10.51
N GLU A 247 22.04 -5.85 -11.30
CA GLU A 247 22.19 -5.52 -12.72
C GLU A 247 22.54 -4.04 -12.96
N TYR A 248 22.02 -3.14 -12.11
CA TYR A 248 22.09 -1.68 -12.34
C TYR A 248 22.82 -0.89 -11.24
N ARG A 249 23.25 -1.55 -10.15
CA ARG A 249 23.94 -0.93 -9.00
C ARG A 249 23.20 0.25 -8.35
N VAL A 250 21.86 0.21 -8.38
CA VAL A 250 21.04 1.24 -7.71
C VAL A 250 21.26 1.18 -6.19
N SER A 251 21.37 2.35 -5.55
CA SER A 251 21.52 2.47 -4.09
C SER A 251 20.23 2.10 -3.35
N ASP A 252 20.37 1.80 -2.07
CA ASP A 252 19.24 1.47 -1.20
C ASP A 252 18.31 2.68 -0.98
N ASP A 253 18.84 3.90 -0.89
CA ASP A 253 18.05 5.13 -0.76
C ASP A 253 17.12 5.31 -1.98
N ALA A 254 17.67 5.24 -3.20
CA ALA A 254 16.89 5.37 -4.44
C ALA A 254 15.89 4.21 -4.64
N LEU A 255 16.11 3.07 -3.99
CA LEU A 255 15.16 1.95 -3.95
C LEU A 255 14.02 2.19 -2.95
N LEU A 256 14.33 2.75 -1.78
CA LEU A 256 13.34 3.12 -0.76
C LEU A 256 12.49 4.30 -1.22
N ASP A 257 13.08 5.32 -1.84
CA ASP A 257 12.35 6.45 -2.45
C ASP A 257 11.41 5.96 -3.57
N ALA A 258 11.91 5.12 -4.49
CA ALA A 258 11.09 4.57 -5.58
C ALA A 258 9.99 3.61 -5.11
N LEU A 259 10.10 3.04 -3.90
CA LEU A 259 9.03 2.30 -3.24
C LEU A 259 8.05 3.24 -2.51
N ARG A 260 8.56 4.23 -1.78
CA ARG A 260 7.77 5.25 -1.06
C ARG A 260 6.85 6.02 -2.01
N ASP A 261 7.39 6.51 -3.12
CA ASP A 261 6.61 7.16 -4.18
C ASP A 261 5.52 6.24 -4.75
N ARG A 262 5.71 4.92 -4.72
CA ARG A 262 4.72 3.96 -5.21
C ARG A 262 3.71 3.53 -4.16
N ILE A 263 4.05 3.59 -2.88
CA ILE A 263 3.09 3.52 -1.76
C ILE A 263 2.15 4.72 -1.86
N ARG A 264 2.68 5.94 -1.96
CA ARG A 264 1.90 7.17 -2.18
C ARG A 264 0.99 7.07 -3.42
N PHE A 265 1.50 6.53 -4.52
CA PHE A 265 0.73 6.28 -5.74
C PHE A 265 -0.45 5.30 -5.55
N VAL A 266 -0.26 4.20 -4.82
CA VAL A 266 -1.34 3.22 -4.52
C VAL A 266 -2.39 3.82 -3.59
N LEU A 267 -1.97 4.57 -2.55
CA LEU A 267 -2.87 5.25 -1.62
C LEU A 267 -3.67 6.36 -2.35
N ALA A 268 -3.02 7.18 -3.16
CA ALA A 268 -3.67 8.20 -3.99
C ALA A 268 -4.66 7.59 -5.01
N ILE A 269 -4.38 6.40 -5.55
CA ILE A 269 -5.36 5.67 -6.38
C ILE A 269 -6.56 5.28 -5.51
N CYS A 270 -6.36 4.70 -4.32
CA CYS A 270 -7.46 4.29 -3.42
C CYS A 270 -8.45 5.44 -3.15
N ASP A 271 -7.93 6.66 -2.96
CA ASP A 271 -8.72 7.87 -2.80
C ASP A 271 -9.48 8.28 -4.09
N GLU A 272 -8.86 8.17 -5.27
CA GLU A 272 -9.52 8.41 -6.58
C GLU A 272 -10.50 7.28 -6.99
N LEU A 273 -10.42 6.12 -6.33
CA LEU A 273 -11.45 5.08 -6.39
C LEU A 273 -12.60 5.34 -5.40
N GLY A 274 -12.42 6.25 -4.44
CA GLY A 274 -13.36 6.52 -3.36
C GLY A 274 -13.59 5.30 -2.45
N ARG A 275 -12.55 4.53 -2.15
CA ARG A 275 -12.66 3.34 -1.28
C ARG A 275 -12.23 3.65 0.15
N GLU A 276 -13.11 3.29 1.08
CA GLU A 276 -12.89 3.51 2.53
C GLU A 276 -11.95 2.46 3.13
N LYS A 277 -11.86 1.29 2.51
CA LYS A 277 -11.03 0.16 2.96
C LYS A 277 -9.93 -0.17 1.95
N LEU A 278 -8.73 -0.45 2.43
CA LEU A 278 -7.61 -0.92 1.60
C LEU A 278 -6.96 -2.18 2.20
N VAL A 279 -6.74 -3.19 1.37
CA VAL A 279 -5.93 -4.38 1.72
C VAL A 279 -4.55 -4.29 1.09
N VAL A 280 -3.51 -4.30 1.93
CA VAL A 280 -2.07 -4.26 1.60
C VAL A 280 -1.33 -5.37 2.36
N GLY A 281 -0.01 -5.27 2.54
CA GLY A 281 0.84 -6.24 3.26
C GLY A 281 2.31 -6.09 2.88
N ALA A 282 3.08 -7.17 2.93
CA ALA A 282 4.53 -7.25 2.67
C ALA A 282 4.94 -7.03 1.19
N TRP A 283 4.52 -5.92 0.59
CA TRP A 283 4.68 -5.62 -0.83
C TRP A 283 6.14 -5.44 -1.24
N GLY A 284 6.67 -6.44 -1.95
CA GLY A 284 8.04 -6.43 -2.47
C GLY A 284 9.09 -7.11 -1.58
N CYS A 285 8.70 -7.67 -0.44
CA CYS A 285 9.64 -8.36 0.45
C CYS A 285 10.14 -9.68 -0.19
N GLU A 286 9.22 -10.61 -0.50
CA GLU A 286 9.47 -11.93 -1.09
C GLU A 286 10.49 -11.96 -2.28
N ASN A 287 10.00 -11.84 -3.52
CA ASN A 287 10.80 -12.05 -4.74
C ASN A 287 11.61 -10.81 -5.13
N ASN A 288 11.18 -9.62 -4.69
CA ASN A 288 11.82 -8.36 -5.03
C ASN A 288 12.91 -7.96 -4.02
N GLY A 289 12.84 -8.36 -2.75
CA GLY A 289 13.93 -8.21 -1.78
C GLY A 289 14.06 -6.82 -1.16
N PHE A 290 12.94 -6.21 -0.80
CA PHE A 290 12.93 -5.27 0.33
C PHE A 290 12.95 -6.03 1.66
N ASP A 291 13.26 -5.34 2.75
CA ASP A 291 13.06 -5.85 4.11
C ASP A 291 11.69 -5.38 4.63
N ALA A 292 10.96 -6.28 5.30
CA ALA A 292 9.59 -6.02 5.74
C ALA A 292 9.46 -4.93 6.82
N GLU A 293 10.44 -4.74 7.69
CA GLU A 293 10.44 -3.66 8.68
C GLU A 293 10.54 -2.30 7.97
N ALA A 294 11.40 -2.21 6.96
CA ALA A 294 11.53 -1.02 6.11
C ALA A 294 10.28 -0.76 5.25
N VAL A 295 9.62 -1.79 4.70
CA VAL A 295 8.36 -1.61 3.95
C VAL A 295 7.23 -1.15 4.88
N ALA A 296 7.10 -1.77 6.06
CA ALA A 296 6.11 -1.37 7.06
C ALA A 296 6.32 0.08 7.52
N GLU A 297 7.56 0.52 7.75
CA GLU A 297 7.88 1.91 8.12
C GLU A 297 7.55 2.93 7.03
N LEU A 298 7.71 2.57 5.75
CA LEU A 298 7.29 3.44 4.65
C LEU A 298 5.76 3.57 4.60
N PHE A 299 5.01 2.47 4.76
CA PHE A 299 3.55 2.55 4.86
C PHE A 299 3.11 3.35 6.09
N ARG A 300 3.70 3.10 7.27
CA ARG A 300 3.40 3.80 8.52
C ARG A 300 3.56 5.32 8.35
N LYS A 301 4.67 5.77 7.77
CA LYS A 301 4.96 7.21 7.53
C LYS A 301 3.94 7.87 6.59
N GLU A 302 3.52 7.20 5.54
CA GLU A 302 2.55 7.75 4.58
C GLU A 302 1.10 7.69 5.10
N LEU A 303 0.74 6.70 5.91
CA LEU A 303 -0.58 6.66 6.55
C LEU A 303 -0.68 7.66 7.72
N ALA A 304 0.42 7.91 8.43
CA ALA A 304 0.47 8.88 9.54
C ALA A 304 0.60 10.36 9.09
N SER A 305 0.78 10.66 7.79
CA SER A 305 0.92 12.04 7.31
C SER A 305 -0.40 12.81 7.16
N GLY A 306 -1.53 12.10 7.27
CA GLY A 306 -2.87 12.64 7.02
C GLY A 306 -3.14 13.04 5.56
N ASP A 307 -2.30 12.62 4.60
CA ASP A 307 -2.41 12.98 3.18
C ASP A 307 -3.51 12.21 2.42
N PHE A 308 -4.08 11.16 3.02
CA PHE A 308 -4.96 10.17 2.35
C PHE A 308 -6.30 9.98 3.07
N LYS A 309 -7.33 9.56 2.32
CA LYS A 309 -8.75 9.53 2.76
C LYS A 309 -9.27 8.13 3.10
N VAL A 310 -8.45 7.09 2.91
CA VAL A 310 -8.74 5.73 3.36
C VAL A 310 -8.99 5.70 4.88
N LYS A 311 -10.02 4.96 5.31
CA LYS A 311 -10.47 4.90 6.72
C LYS A 311 -9.99 3.66 7.45
N GLN A 312 -9.84 2.53 6.74
CA GLN A 312 -9.35 1.27 7.30
C GLN A 312 -8.30 0.63 6.39
N VAL A 313 -7.16 0.24 6.95
CA VAL A 313 -6.05 -0.38 6.22
C VAL A 313 -5.66 -1.72 6.84
N PHE A 314 -5.90 -2.78 6.08
CA PHE A 314 -5.62 -4.15 6.49
C PHE A 314 -4.30 -4.63 5.88
N PHE A 315 -3.29 -4.86 6.70
CA PHE A 315 -2.01 -5.46 6.32
C PHE A 315 -2.14 -6.98 6.39
N ALA A 316 -2.57 -7.58 5.29
CA ALA A 316 -2.72 -9.03 5.15
C ALA A 316 -1.35 -9.68 4.86
N VAL A 317 -0.69 -10.14 5.91
CA VAL A 317 0.67 -10.73 5.89
C VAL A 317 0.60 -12.12 6.51
N PRO A 318 0.44 -13.20 5.73
CA PRO A 318 0.43 -14.56 6.27
C PRO A 318 1.74 -14.87 6.99
N SER A 319 1.65 -15.40 8.21
CA SER A 319 2.82 -15.92 8.92
C SER A 319 3.37 -17.15 8.19
N THR A 320 4.70 -17.26 8.11
CA THR A 320 5.36 -18.43 7.56
C THR A 320 6.56 -18.81 8.41
N ARG A 321 7.02 -20.06 8.29
CA ARG A 321 8.20 -20.58 9.00
C ARG A 321 9.53 -20.24 8.32
N TRP A 322 9.52 -19.37 7.30
CA TRP A 322 10.65 -19.11 6.41
C TRP A 322 11.12 -17.64 6.42
N ASP A 323 10.34 -16.77 7.06
CA ASP A 323 10.49 -15.33 7.11
C ASP A 323 9.90 -14.82 8.44
N GLU A 324 10.03 -13.52 8.69
CA GLU A 324 9.53 -12.85 9.89
C GLU A 324 8.60 -11.69 9.50
N ASP A 325 8.07 -11.70 8.27
CA ASP A 325 7.43 -10.53 7.67
C ASP A 325 6.17 -10.13 8.45
N PHE A 326 5.36 -11.09 8.90
CA PHE A 326 4.21 -10.79 9.78
C PHE A 326 4.64 -10.09 11.07
N ALA A 327 5.63 -10.64 11.79
CA ALA A 327 6.07 -10.11 13.07
C ALA A 327 6.76 -8.74 12.96
N LYS A 328 7.41 -8.45 11.82
CA LYS A 328 7.96 -7.12 11.49
C LYS A 328 6.86 -6.10 11.23
N PHE A 329 5.81 -6.46 10.48
CA PHE A 329 4.65 -5.58 10.26
C PHE A 329 3.87 -5.36 11.55
N GLU A 330 3.65 -6.41 12.36
CA GLU A 330 3.02 -6.34 13.68
C GLU A 330 3.79 -5.40 14.61
N HIS A 331 5.12 -5.57 14.74
CA HIS A 331 5.97 -4.67 15.53
C HIS A 331 5.82 -3.21 15.09
N VAL A 332 6.11 -2.91 13.81
CA VAL A 332 6.16 -1.52 13.31
C VAL A 332 4.82 -0.78 13.40
N LEU A 333 3.70 -1.51 13.35
CA LEU A 333 2.36 -0.93 13.36
C LEU A 333 1.65 -1.03 14.72
N ALA A 334 2.24 -1.71 15.72
CA ALA A 334 1.67 -1.86 17.07
C ALA A 334 1.39 -0.52 17.78
N ASN A 335 2.23 0.49 17.53
CA ASN A 335 2.07 1.85 18.07
C ASN A 335 1.74 2.86 16.94
N PHE A 336 0.97 2.49 15.92
CA PHE A 336 0.53 3.45 14.90
C PHE A 336 -0.36 4.54 15.56
N PRO A 337 -0.16 5.84 15.28
CA PRO A 337 0.70 6.42 14.24
C PRO A 337 2.18 6.67 14.62
N GLU A 338 2.54 6.61 15.89
CA GLU A 338 3.91 6.80 16.38
C GLU A 338 4.92 5.81 15.77
N ARG A 339 6.20 6.06 16.00
CA ARG A 339 7.30 5.19 15.56
C ARG A 339 7.84 4.42 16.77
N ASN A 340 8.03 3.11 16.65
CA ASN A 340 8.79 2.35 17.65
C ASN A 340 10.23 2.86 17.74
N GLU A 341 10.72 3.06 18.95
CA GLU A 341 12.12 3.44 19.22
C GLU A 341 13.08 2.25 19.05
N GLU A 342 12.66 1.06 19.48
CA GLU A 342 13.38 -0.20 19.27
C GLU A 342 13.06 -0.79 17.89
N SER A 343 14.07 -1.32 17.20
CA SER A 343 13.87 -2.13 15.99
C SER A 343 13.40 -3.54 16.33
N TYR A 344 12.75 -4.19 15.38
CA TYR A 344 12.30 -5.58 15.52
C TYR A 344 13.47 -6.51 15.89
N ALA A 345 14.65 -6.29 15.30
CA ALA A 345 15.85 -7.05 15.61
C ALA A 345 16.30 -6.94 17.08
N GLN A 346 16.11 -5.79 17.74
CA GLN A 346 16.40 -5.62 19.16
C GLN A 346 15.39 -6.37 20.03
N VAL A 347 14.09 -6.27 19.72
CA VAL A 347 13.02 -6.98 20.43
C VAL A 347 13.17 -8.50 20.27
N ALA A 348 13.44 -8.98 19.05
CA ALA A 348 13.67 -10.39 18.76
C ALA A 348 14.91 -10.95 19.48
N ALA A 349 16.01 -10.19 19.52
CA ALA A 349 17.21 -10.59 20.28
C ALA A 349 16.94 -10.68 21.79
N ARG A 350 16.19 -9.73 22.37
CA ARG A 350 15.76 -9.77 23.78
C ARG A 350 14.86 -10.98 24.06
N ALA A 351 13.89 -11.26 23.19
CA ALA A 351 12.99 -12.40 23.33
C ALA A 351 13.73 -13.75 23.18
N ALA A 352 14.72 -13.84 22.28
CA ALA A 352 15.56 -15.02 22.14
C ALA A 352 16.45 -15.26 23.38
N ALA A 353 17.05 -14.19 23.93
CA ALA A 353 17.84 -14.27 25.16
C ALA A 353 16.99 -14.70 26.38
N ALA A 354 15.76 -14.19 26.50
CA ALA A 354 14.83 -14.60 27.57
C ALA A 354 14.48 -16.09 27.48
N ARG A 355 14.11 -16.59 26.29
CA ARG A 355 13.82 -18.02 26.05
C ARG A 355 15.03 -18.91 26.30
N ALA A 356 16.24 -18.44 25.97
CA ALA A 356 17.47 -19.19 26.25
C ALA A 356 17.78 -19.26 27.75
N ALA A 357 17.48 -18.22 28.52
CA ALA A 357 17.59 -18.24 29.98
C ALA A 357 16.55 -19.16 30.62
N GLU A 358 15.29 -19.11 30.18
CA GLU A 358 14.20 -20.01 30.60
C GLU A 358 14.54 -21.49 30.33
N GLN A 359 15.08 -21.79 29.15
CA GLN A 359 15.54 -23.14 28.80
C GLN A 359 16.76 -23.60 29.63
N ALA A 360 17.67 -22.69 29.97
CA ALA A 360 18.80 -23.00 30.84
C ALA A 360 18.40 -23.19 32.31
N GLN A 361 17.33 -22.52 32.77
CA GLN A 361 16.75 -22.74 34.08
C GLN A 361 16.03 -24.09 34.15
N ALA A 362 15.15 -24.39 33.20
CA ALA A 362 14.46 -25.68 33.14
C ALA A 362 15.43 -26.88 33.07
N ALA A 363 16.50 -26.77 32.27
CA ALA A 363 17.53 -27.82 32.21
C ALA A 363 18.30 -28.00 33.54
N ALA A 364 18.51 -26.92 34.30
CA ALA A 364 19.14 -27.01 35.62
C ALA A 364 18.19 -27.57 36.69
N GLU A 365 16.89 -27.31 36.59
CA GLU A 365 15.86 -27.90 37.46
C GLU A 365 15.68 -29.40 37.17
N ASP A 366 15.67 -29.81 35.89
CA ASP A 366 15.69 -31.23 35.48
C ASP A 366 16.96 -31.96 35.99
N ASP A 367 18.16 -31.36 35.83
CA ASP A 367 19.43 -31.91 36.33
C ASP A 367 19.43 -32.05 37.87
N GLU A 368 18.84 -31.11 38.62
CA GLU A 368 18.76 -31.17 40.10
C GLU A 368 17.78 -32.24 40.63
N ASP A 369 16.71 -32.58 39.89
CA ASP A 369 15.76 -33.62 40.31
C ASP A 369 16.24 -35.04 39.95
N ASP A 370 16.93 -35.23 38.82
CA ASP A 370 17.49 -36.53 38.39
C ASP A 370 18.70 -36.98 39.27
N ASP A 371 19.49 -36.03 39.81
CA ASP A 371 20.63 -36.33 40.69
C ASP A 371 20.22 -36.63 42.15
N ASP A 372 18.93 -36.50 42.50
CA ASP A 372 18.40 -36.87 43.83
C ASP A 372 17.92 -38.33 43.93
N TRP A 373 18.83 -39.25 43.61
CA TRP A 373 18.69 -40.69 43.85
C TRP A 373 18.39 -41.05 45.32
N ARG A 374 18.50 -40.11 46.27
CA ARG A 374 18.14 -40.32 47.68
C ARG A 374 16.63 -40.27 47.93
N LYS A 375 15.82 -39.77 46.99
CA LYS A 375 14.36 -39.94 46.97
C LYS A 375 13.92 -41.40 46.72
N TYR A 376 14.84 -42.26 46.26
CA TYR A 376 14.57 -43.64 45.82
C TYR A 376 15.19 -44.72 46.74
N LEU A 377 15.56 -44.38 47.98
CA LEU A 377 16.14 -45.27 49.00
C LEU A 377 15.42 -45.20 50.35
#